data_AF-A0A7X1FWE7-F1
#
_entry.id   AF-A0A7X1FWE7-F1
#
_cell.length_a   1.000
_cell.length_b   1.000
_cell.length_c   1.000
_cell.angle_alpha   90.00
_cell.angle_beta   90.00
_cell.angle_gamma   90.00
#
_symmetry.space_group_name_H-M   'P 1'
#
loop_
_entity.id
_entity.type
_entity.pdbx_description
1 polymer ?
#
loop_
_entity_poly.entity_id
_entity_poly.type
_entity_poly.pdbx_seq_one_letter_code
_entity_poly.pdbx_strand_id
1 'polypeptide(L)'
;MDCAFGSFVPGSDSDPDPGRAFKDYRQQAYRNTREAGALLWPGAFRLSEQQLAKVDGDVYEMMEAAALWNAAATWNKFMDTGLWDSSVFRKPDGAVPTPTRKVAIVKMARGADTTKLLSPAARAEYFAFETALQKRGLELKLSTPDILGLRIPDPMPAGFEIFMSPLPDLTLASQEQLETAWRGIQGSLEGRHFLFAIAVKTSTRSDRLYQALFEANVLKYILGYVLRGPAIRFHAHLETFANADVVGRYKAASMTSLLAGGVPSKAVDQLYLALNPRDTAQMILDELPTYPL
;
A
#
# COMPACT_ATOMS: atom_id res chain seq x y z
N MET A 1 -7.60 0.67 17.72
CA MET A 1 -7.28 1.78 16.81
C MET A 1 -8.06 3.00 17.24
N ASP A 2 -9.39 2.95 17.18
CA ASP A 2 -10.29 4.03 17.62
C ASP A 2 -9.91 4.66 18.99
N CYS A 3 -9.79 3.86 20.05
CA CYS A 3 -9.44 4.37 21.37
C CYS A 3 -8.01 4.92 21.52
N ALA A 4 -7.15 4.81 20.49
CA ALA A 4 -5.78 5.33 20.50
C ALA A 4 -5.57 6.47 19.49
N PHE A 5 -6.35 6.46 18.40
CA PHE A 5 -6.16 7.32 17.22
C PHE A 5 -7.50 7.86 16.70
N GLY A 6 -8.51 8.00 17.58
CA GLY A 6 -9.88 8.41 17.21
C GLY A 6 -10.03 9.90 16.87
N SER A 7 -8.95 10.67 16.88
CA SER A 7 -8.95 12.10 16.56
C SER A 7 -7.87 12.53 15.58
N PHE A 8 -7.03 11.59 15.11
CA PHE A 8 -5.95 11.89 14.16
C PHE A 8 -5.48 10.64 13.42
N VAL A 9 -4.85 10.83 12.26
CA VAL A 9 -4.12 9.78 11.54
C VAL A 9 -2.62 9.92 11.81
N PRO A 10 -1.93 8.87 12.30
CA PRO A 10 -0.49 8.89 12.57
C PRO A 10 0.34 9.42 11.39
N GLY A 11 1.22 10.38 11.66
CA GLY A 11 2.15 10.94 10.67
C GLY A 11 1.51 11.86 9.63
N SER A 12 0.29 12.35 9.86
CA SER A 12 -0.41 13.30 8.99
C SER A 12 -0.61 14.67 9.65
N ASP A 13 -1.19 15.64 8.93
CA ASP A 13 -1.45 17.00 9.43
C ASP A 13 -2.38 17.05 10.67
N SER A 14 -3.19 16.01 10.92
CA SER A 14 -4.02 15.95 12.13
C SER A 14 -3.28 15.39 13.35
N ASP A 15 -2.08 14.84 13.18
CA ASP A 15 -1.31 14.26 14.28
C ASP A 15 -0.61 15.34 15.11
N PRO A 16 -0.82 15.39 16.44
CA PRO A 16 -0.12 16.36 17.31
C PRO A 16 1.40 16.17 17.36
N ASP A 17 1.92 14.99 17.01
CA ASP A 17 3.36 14.74 16.90
C ASP A 17 3.60 13.67 15.82
N PRO A 18 3.71 14.09 14.54
CA PRO A 18 3.86 13.20 13.39
C PRO A 18 5.26 12.55 13.30
N GLY A 19 6.17 12.89 14.22
CA GLY A 19 7.54 12.40 14.26
C GLY A 19 7.71 11.05 14.94
N ARG A 20 6.68 10.52 15.61
CA ARG A 20 6.78 9.26 16.38
C ARG A 20 7.00 8.04 15.48
N ALA A 21 7.69 7.04 15.99
CA ALA A 21 7.85 5.79 15.28
C ALA A 21 6.53 4.98 15.30
N PHE A 22 6.34 4.11 14.30
CA PHE A 22 5.21 3.16 14.29
C PHE A 22 5.11 2.38 15.61
N LYS A 23 6.25 1.98 16.17
CA LYS A 23 6.32 1.25 17.44
C LYS A 23 5.70 2.03 18.60
N ASP A 24 5.90 3.35 18.66
CA ASP A 24 5.42 4.18 19.76
C ASP A 24 3.90 4.33 19.73
N TYR A 25 3.32 4.51 18.53
CA TYR A 25 1.87 4.48 18.34
C TYR A 25 1.27 3.14 18.80
N ARG A 26 1.86 2.01 18.40
CA ARG A 26 1.36 0.67 18.79
C ARG A 26 1.47 0.43 20.29
N GLN A 27 2.55 0.89 20.91
CA GLN A 27 2.70 0.83 22.36
C GLN A 27 1.58 1.58 23.09
N GLN A 28 1.15 2.74 22.58
CA GLN A 28 -0.01 3.44 23.15
C GLN A 28 -1.28 2.59 23.05
N ALA A 29 -1.55 1.98 21.89
CA ALA A 29 -2.71 1.10 21.73
C ALA A 29 -2.67 -0.08 22.71
N TYR A 30 -1.50 -0.69 22.92
CA TYR A 30 -1.33 -1.78 23.87
C TYR A 30 -1.48 -1.35 25.33
N ARG A 31 -1.00 -0.16 25.70
CA ARG A 31 -1.25 0.41 27.02
C ARG A 31 -2.75 0.55 27.26
N ASN A 32 -3.48 1.19 26.34
CA ASN A 32 -4.92 1.37 26.44
C ASN A 32 -5.66 0.03 26.59
N THR A 33 -5.28 -0.98 25.81
CA THR A 33 -5.88 -2.33 25.91
C THR A 33 -5.58 -3.01 27.25
N ARG A 34 -4.35 -2.91 27.75
CA ARG A 34 -3.98 -3.52 29.05
C ARG A 34 -4.67 -2.82 30.21
N GLU A 35 -4.75 -1.50 30.20
CA GLU A 35 -5.44 -0.71 31.22
C GLU A 35 -6.94 -1.02 31.24
N ALA A 36 -7.60 -1.00 30.08
CA ALA A 36 -9.00 -1.37 29.97
C ALA A 36 -9.25 -2.82 30.41
N GLY A 37 -8.39 -3.76 30.00
CA GLY A 37 -8.51 -5.16 30.38
C GLY A 37 -8.31 -5.39 31.89
N ALA A 38 -7.37 -4.68 32.51
CA ALA A 38 -7.14 -4.75 33.96
C ALA A 38 -8.32 -4.19 34.77
N LEU A 39 -9.02 -3.17 34.25
CA LEU A 39 -10.22 -2.61 34.86
C LEU A 39 -11.44 -3.53 34.71
N LEU A 40 -11.65 -4.10 33.52
CA LEU A 40 -12.82 -4.93 33.21
C LEU A 40 -12.70 -6.36 33.75
N TRP A 41 -11.49 -6.93 33.77
CA TRP A 41 -11.22 -8.29 34.24
C TRP A 41 -9.99 -8.35 35.16
N PRO A 42 -10.08 -7.81 36.39
CA PRO A 42 -8.96 -7.77 37.33
C PRO A 42 -8.38 -9.17 37.59
N GLY A 43 -7.06 -9.31 37.40
CA GLY A 43 -6.33 -10.58 37.61
C GLY A 43 -6.56 -11.69 36.58
N ALA A 44 -7.59 -11.56 35.73
CA ALA A 44 -7.94 -12.55 34.71
C ALA A 44 -7.54 -12.13 33.29
N PHE A 45 -7.38 -10.82 33.01
CA PHE A 45 -6.99 -10.34 31.69
C PHE A 45 -5.54 -10.75 31.34
N ARG A 46 -5.39 -11.59 30.32
CA ARG A 46 -4.10 -12.01 29.77
C ARG A 46 -4.18 -12.07 28.25
N LEU A 47 -3.18 -11.50 27.59
CA LEU A 47 -2.99 -11.61 26.14
C LEU A 47 -1.75 -12.44 25.86
N SER A 48 -1.86 -13.40 24.94
CA SER A 48 -0.69 -14.17 24.50
C SER A 48 0.17 -13.35 23.54
N GLU A 49 1.45 -13.70 23.44
CA GLU A 49 2.37 -13.07 22.47
C GLU A 49 1.88 -13.25 21.02
N GLN A 50 1.25 -14.38 20.70
CA GLN A 50 0.70 -14.64 19.37
C GLN A 50 -0.47 -13.72 19.02
N GLN A 51 -1.36 -13.46 20.00
CA GLN A 51 -2.46 -12.51 19.83
C GLN A 51 -1.92 -11.09 19.59
N LEU A 52 -0.92 -10.68 20.38
CA LEU A 52 -0.26 -9.39 20.21
C LEU A 52 0.42 -9.27 18.85
N ALA A 53 1.20 -10.27 18.43
CA ALA A 53 1.92 -10.26 17.17
C ALA A 53 1.00 -10.19 15.94
N LYS A 54 -0.18 -10.84 16.00
CA LYS A 54 -1.18 -10.74 14.93
C LYS A 54 -1.75 -9.32 14.83
N VAL A 55 -2.15 -8.75 15.97
CA VAL A 55 -2.68 -7.38 16.02
C VAL A 55 -1.60 -6.35 15.64
N ASP A 56 -0.33 -6.61 15.99
CA ASP A 56 0.81 -5.76 15.65
C ASP A 56 0.92 -5.53 14.14
N GLY A 57 0.88 -6.63 13.37
CA GLY A 57 0.92 -6.57 11.92
C GLY A 57 -0.26 -5.81 11.31
N ASP A 58 -1.48 -6.11 11.77
CA ASP A 58 -2.71 -5.50 11.22
C ASP A 58 -2.76 -3.99 11.53
N VAL A 59 -2.35 -3.59 12.75
CA VAL A 59 -2.29 -2.18 13.15
C VAL A 59 -1.18 -1.43 12.40
N TYR A 60 -0.01 -2.05 12.23
CA TYR A 60 1.09 -1.47 11.45
C TYR A 60 0.66 -1.17 10.01
N GLU A 61 0.09 -2.17 9.33
CA GLU A 61 -0.39 -2.05 7.95
C GLU A 61 -1.47 -0.97 7.80
N MET A 62 -2.40 -0.89 8.76
CA MET A 62 -3.47 0.10 8.73
C MET A 62 -2.94 1.53 8.93
N MET A 63 -2.01 1.74 9.87
CA MET A 63 -1.40 3.06 10.07
C MET A 63 -0.62 3.49 8.82
N GLU A 64 0.11 2.57 8.19
CA GLU A 64 0.85 2.87 6.97
C GLU A 64 -0.08 3.23 5.81
N ALA A 65 -1.14 2.45 5.59
CA ALA A 65 -2.14 2.73 4.57
C ALA A 65 -2.84 4.09 4.79
N ALA A 66 -3.16 4.43 6.04
CA ALA A 66 -3.79 5.71 6.38
C ALA A 66 -2.85 6.91 6.16
N ALA A 67 -1.58 6.79 6.53
CA ALA A 67 -0.59 7.83 6.29
C ALA A 67 -0.38 8.07 4.78
N LEU A 68 -0.27 6.99 4.00
CA LEU A 68 -0.19 7.04 2.54
C LEU A 68 -1.44 7.68 1.93
N TRP A 69 -2.63 7.34 2.41
CA TRP A 69 -3.89 7.96 1.97
C TRP A 69 -3.86 9.48 2.15
N ASN A 70 -3.48 9.96 3.33
CA ASN A 70 -3.46 11.41 3.61
C ASN A 70 -2.40 12.15 2.79
N ALA A 71 -1.22 11.53 2.57
CA ALA A 71 -0.22 12.06 1.65
C ALA A 71 -0.74 12.13 0.21
N ALA A 72 -1.46 11.10 -0.25
CA ALA A 72 -2.07 11.08 -1.57
C ALA A 72 -3.21 12.09 -1.73
N ALA A 73 -4.04 12.29 -0.72
CA ALA A 73 -5.07 13.34 -0.74
C ALA A 73 -4.43 14.74 -0.87
N THR A 74 -3.33 14.99 -0.14
CA THR A 74 -2.53 16.21 -0.27
C THR A 74 -1.98 16.37 -1.69
N TRP A 75 -1.40 15.30 -2.25
CA TRP A 75 -0.93 15.28 -3.64
C TRP A 75 -2.05 15.59 -4.63
N ASN A 76 -3.21 14.97 -4.48
CA ASN A 76 -4.36 15.15 -5.37
C ASN A 76 -4.87 16.58 -5.35
N LYS A 77 -4.95 17.19 -4.17
CA LYS A 77 -5.28 18.61 -4.03
C LYS A 77 -4.27 19.50 -4.73
N PHE A 78 -2.97 19.22 -4.58
CA PHE A 78 -1.92 19.95 -5.30
C PHE A 78 -2.03 19.76 -6.83
N MET A 79 -2.35 18.56 -7.32
CA MET A 79 -2.55 18.29 -8.75
C MET A 79 -3.72 19.09 -9.34
N ASP A 80 -4.79 19.30 -8.56
CA ASP A 80 -5.97 20.06 -9.01
C ASP A 80 -5.78 21.58 -8.86
N THR A 81 -5.13 22.05 -7.79
CA THR A 81 -5.10 23.48 -7.42
C THR A 81 -3.76 24.17 -7.68
N GLY A 82 -2.68 23.42 -7.80
CA GLY A 82 -1.31 23.95 -7.82
C GLY A 82 -0.79 24.45 -6.47
N LEU A 83 -1.59 24.34 -5.40
CA LEU A 83 -1.21 24.80 -4.05
C LEU A 83 -0.83 23.61 -3.17
N TRP A 84 0.30 23.75 -2.47
CA TRP A 84 0.74 22.80 -1.44
C TRP A 84 0.53 23.42 -0.07
N ASP A 85 -0.33 22.82 0.75
CA ASP A 85 -0.75 23.37 2.04
C ASP A 85 -0.59 22.40 3.22
N SER A 86 0.03 21.24 3.00
CA SER A 86 0.41 20.36 4.11
C SER A 86 1.54 20.98 4.92
N SER A 87 1.39 20.90 6.25
CA SER A 87 2.38 21.32 7.23
C SER A 87 3.34 20.18 7.62
N VAL A 88 2.91 18.94 7.39
CA VAL A 88 3.63 17.72 7.75
C VAL A 88 4.39 17.12 6.56
N PHE A 89 3.78 17.12 5.38
CA PHE A 89 4.40 16.63 4.15
C PHE A 89 5.06 17.75 3.36
N ARG A 90 6.19 17.44 2.74
CA ARG A 90 6.91 18.34 1.84
C ARG A 90 6.45 18.10 0.41
N LYS A 91 6.29 19.18 -0.36
CA LYS A 91 6.02 19.10 -1.80
C LYS A 91 7.21 18.39 -2.47
N PRO A 92 6.97 17.34 -3.27
CA PRO A 92 8.04 16.69 -4.02
C PRO A 92 8.77 17.66 -4.96
N ASP A 93 10.08 17.49 -5.05
CA ASP A 93 10.92 18.30 -5.92
C ASP A 93 10.54 18.10 -7.39
N GLY A 94 10.47 19.20 -8.15
CA GLY A 94 10.12 19.17 -9.56
C GLY A 94 8.66 18.78 -9.87
N ALA A 95 7.80 18.65 -8.87
CA ALA A 95 6.39 18.33 -9.09
C ALA A 95 5.66 19.47 -9.81
N VAL A 96 4.99 19.11 -10.91
CA VAL A 96 4.16 20.02 -11.72
C VAL A 96 2.70 19.60 -11.54
N PRO A 97 1.80 20.52 -11.17
CA PRO A 97 0.40 20.20 -10.97
C PRO A 97 -0.24 19.80 -12.31
N THR A 98 -0.84 18.62 -12.34
CA THR A 98 -1.50 18.08 -13.54
C THR A 98 -2.64 17.16 -13.09
N PRO A 99 -3.91 17.46 -13.39
CA PRO A 99 -5.05 16.66 -12.93
C PRO A 99 -4.97 15.16 -13.31
N THR A 100 -4.33 14.83 -14.44
CA THR A 100 -4.11 13.45 -14.90
C THR A 100 -3.10 12.66 -14.05
N ARG A 101 -2.40 13.32 -13.12
CA ARG A 101 -1.42 12.69 -12.20
C ARG A 101 -2.00 12.38 -10.82
N LYS A 102 -3.31 12.55 -10.61
CA LYS A 102 -3.96 12.15 -9.36
C LYS A 102 -3.84 10.65 -9.09
N VAL A 103 -3.77 10.28 -7.82
CA VAL A 103 -3.56 8.90 -7.38
C VAL A 103 -4.52 8.47 -6.28
N ALA A 104 -4.85 7.19 -6.26
CA ALA A 104 -5.60 6.54 -5.20
C ALA A 104 -4.67 5.56 -4.47
N ILE A 105 -4.64 5.64 -3.14
CA ILE A 105 -3.98 4.64 -2.29
C ILE A 105 -5.05 3.68 -1.79
N VAL A 106 -4.90 2.42 -2.16
CA VAL A 106 -5.92 1.40 -1.92
C VAL A 106 -5.33 0.29 -1.08
N LYS A 107 -5.77 0.19 0.17
CA LYS A 107 -5.53 -0.98 1.01
C LYS A 107 -6.42 -2.12 0.53
N MET A 108 -5.81 -3.26 0.19
CA MET A 108 -6.58 -4.43 -0.23
C MET A 108 -7.01 -5.23 1.01
N ALA A 109 -8.25 -5.69 1.00
CA ALA A 109 -8.74 -6.58 2.05
C ALA A 109 -8.13 -7.99 1.89
N ARG A 110 -7.98 -8.72 2.99
CA ARG A 110 -7.58 -10.13 2.95
C ARG A 110 -8.56 -10.93 2.10
N GLY A 111 -8.05 -11.68 1.12
CA GLY A 111 -8.87 -12.46 0.18
C GLY A 111 -9.61 -11.62 -0.86
N ALA A 112 -9.34 -10.31 -0.94
CA ALA A 112 -9.80 -9.49 -2.07
C ALA A 112 -9.11 -9.96 -3.36
N ASP A 113 -9.81 -9.72 -4.47
CA ASP A 113 -9.39 -10.12 -5.80
C ASP A 113 -9.06 -8.87 -6.61
N THR A 114 -7.76 -8.64 -6.85
CA THR A 114 -7.27 -7.49 -7.62
C THR A 114 -7.85 -7.44 -9.03
N THR A 115 -8.24 -8.58 -9.62
CA THR A 115 -8.85 -8.60 -10.96
C THR A 115 -10.20 -7.86 -10.98
N LYS A 116 -10.86 -7.70 -9.82
CA LYS A 116 -12.11 -6.92 -9.70
C LYS A 116 -11.91 -5.42 -9.91
N LEU A 117 -10.69 -4.90 -9.76
CA LEU A 117 -10.36 -3.52 -10.10
C LEU A 117 -10.31 -3.31 -11.61
N LEU A 118 -9.99 -4.36 -12.38
CA LEU A 118 -9.80 -4.27 -13.81
C LEU A 118 -11.11 -3.96 -14.54
N SER A 119 -11.04 -3.08 -15.54
CA SER A 119 -12.12 -2.81 -16.47
C SER A 119 -12.58 -4.09 -17.17
N PRO A 120 -13.83 -4.16 -17.68
CA PRO A 120 -14.30 -5.35 -18.37
C PRO A 120 -13.38 -5.82 -19.50
N ALA A 121 -12.80 -4.89 -20.25
CA ALA A 121 -11.85 -5.19 -21.32
C ALA A 121 -10.54 -5.79 -20.78
N ALA A 122 -9.89 -5.12 -19.83
CA ALA A 122 -8.64 -5.61 -19.22
C ALA A 122 -8.84 -6.95 -18.50
N ARG A 123 -10.00 -7.14 -17.85
CA ARG A 123 -10.34 -8.41 -17.21
C ARG A 123 -10.56 -9.53 -18.22
N ALA A 124 -11.16 -9.24 -19.37
CA ALA A 124 -11.30 -10.21 -20.46
C ALA A 124 -9.94 -10.64 -21.02
N GLU A 125 -9.00 -9.70 -21.19
CA GLU A 125 -7.61 -10.02 -21.58
C GLU A 125 -6.91 -10.92 -20.56
N TYR A 126 -7.03 -10.59 -19.26
CA TYR A 126 -6.52 -11.43 -18.18
C TYR A 126 -7.13 -12.84 -18.20
N PHE A 127 -8.45 -12.98 -18.35
CA PHE A 127 -9.11 -14.28 -18.38
C PHE A 127 -8.77 -15.09 -19.64
N ALA A 128 -8.56 -14.43 -20.79
CA ALA A 128 -8.09 -15.11 -21.99
C ALA A 128 -6.69 -15.71 -21.76
N PHE A 129 -5.80 -14.96 -21.11
CA PHE A 129 -4.47 -15.44 -20.70
C PHE A 129 -4.57 -16.62 -19.71
N GLU A 130 -5.37 -16.48 -18.66
CA GLU A 130 -5.55 -17.55 -17.65
C GLU A 130 -6.11 -18.82 -18.28
N THR A 131 -7.14 -18.69 -19.13
CA THR A 131 -7.74 -19.82 -19.85
C THR A 131 -6.73 -20.50 -20.77
N ALA A 132 -5.86 -19.74 -21.43
CA ALA A 132 -4.81 -20.30 -22.29
C ALA A 132 -3.78 -21.13 -21.48
N LEU A 133 -3.43 -20.69 -20.27
CA LEU A 133 -2.59 -21.47 -19.34
C LEU A 133 -3.30 -22.73 -18.85
N GLN A 134 -4.56 -22.62 -18.43
CA GLN A 134 -5.34 -23.74 -17.92
C GLN A 134 -5.52 -24.86 -18.95
N LYS A 135 -5.66 -24.51 -20.24
CA LYS A 135 -5.68 -25.49 -21.36
C LYS A 135 -4.39 -26.33 -21.45
N ARG A 136 -3.30 -25.88 -20.83
CA ARG A 136 -2.01 -26.59 -20.73
C ARG A 136 -1.74 -27.15 -19.33
N GLY A 137 -2.72 -27.13 -18.43
CA GLY A 137 -2.56 -27.57 -17.04
C GLY A 137 -1.70 -26.64 -16.18
N LEU A 138 -1.60 -25.36 -16.55
CA LEU A 138 -0.81 -24.35 -15.84
C LEU A 138 -1.70 -23.29 -15.21
N GLU A 139 -1.22 -22.62 -14.16
CA GLU A 139 -1.84 -21.43 -13.59
C GLU A 139 -0.82 -20.34 -13.28
N LEU A 140 -1.25 -19.08 -13.44
CA LEU A 140 -0.54 -17.91 -12.98
C LEU A 140 -1.59 -16.84 -12.64
N LYS A 141 -1.85 -16.64 -11.34
CA LYS A 141 -2.92 -15.76 -10.87
C LYS A 141 -2.37 -14.40 -10.48
N LEU A 142 -3.13 -13.35 -10.76
CA LEU A 142 -2.84 -12.02 -10.26
C LEU A 142 -2.90 -12.02 -8.73
N SER A 143 -1.84 -11.54 -8.09
CA SER A 143 -1.77 -11.46 -6.64
C SER A 143 -2.53 -10.25 -6.09
N THR A 144 -2.69 -10.24 -4.77
CA THR A 144 -3.31 -9.13 -4.03
C THR A 144 -2.30 -8.57 -3.04
N PRO A 145 -1.57 -7.50 -3.42
CA PRO A 145 -0.62 -6.86 -2.52
C PRO A 145 -1.36 -6.13 -1.40
N ASP A 146 -0.66 -5.87 -0.29
CA ASP A 146 -1.25 -5.26 0.90
C ASP A 146 -1.81 -3.85 0.58
N ILE A 147 -1.04 -3.04 -0.18
CA ILE A 147 -1.41 -1.69 -0.60
C ILE A 147 -1.09 -1.49 -2.09
N LEU A 148 -1.99 -0.83 -2.82
CA LEU A 148 -1.83 -0.41 -4.21
C LEU A 148 -1.81 1.11 -4.34
N GLY A 149 -0.88 1.61 -5.16
CA GLY A 149 -0.88 2.98 -5.66
C GLY A 149 -1.38 3.00 -7.10
N LEU A 150 -2.52 3.66 -7.32
CA LEU A 150 -3.24 3.65 -8.59
C LEU A 150 -3.32 5.07 -9.14
N ARG A 151 -3.15 5.25 -10.45
CA ARG A 151 -3.51 6.51 -11.12
C ARG A 151 -5.02 6.57 -11.25
N ILE A 152 -5.60 7.69 -10.80
CA ILE A 152 -7.02 7.95 -11.01
C ILE A 152 -7.24 8.21 -12.50
N PRO A 153 -8.14 7.48 -13.19
CA PRO A 153 -8.45 7.77 -14.59
C PRO A 153 -8.91 9.22 -14.77
N ASP A 154 -8.57 9.84 -15.89
CA ASP A 154 -9.02 11.18 -16.24
C ASP A 154 -9.84 11.11 -17.55
N PRO A 155 -11.11 11.56 -17.56
CA PRO A 155 -11.86 12.12 -16.44
C PRO A 155 -12.12 11.12 -15.29
N MET A 156 -12.20 11.62 -14.06
CA MET A 156 -12.39 10.82 -12.85
C MET A 156 -13.73 10.06 -12.84
N PRO A 157 -13.73 8.72 -12.78
CA PRO A 157 -14.95 7.93 -12.62
C PRO A 157 -15.54 8.05 -11.22
N ALA A 158 -16.82 7.70 -11.08
CA ALA A 158 -17.46 7.57 -9.78
C ALA A 158 -16.75 6.54 -8.88
N GLY A 159 -16.74 6.80 -7.58
CA GLY A 159 -16.09 5.97 -6.56
C GLY A 159 -14.67 6.42 -6.20
N PHE A 160 -14.07 7.31 -6.99
CA PHE A 160 -12.74 7.87 -6.71
C PHE A 160 -12.76 9.14 -5.85
N GLU A 161 -13.94 9.74 -5.62
CA GLU A 161 -14.08 10.99 -4.89
C GLU A 161 -13.53 10.91 -3.46
N ILE A 162 -13.63 9.73 -2.83
CA ILE A 162 -13.14 9.51 -1.46
C ILE A 162 -11.63 9.74 -1.34
N PHE A 163 -10.84 9.45 -2.38
CA PHE A 163 -9.37 9.61 -2.36
C PHE A 163 -8.92 11.08 -2.49
N MET A 164 -9.86 11.99 -2.71
CA MET A 164 -9.58 13.43 -2.83
C MET A 164 -9.53 14.11 -1.46
N SER A 165 -9.98 13.44 -0.40
CA SER A 165 -10.04 13.98 0.95
C SER A 165 -9.19 13.16 1.92
N PRO A 166 -8.45 13.82 2.83
CA PRO A 166 -7.72 13.10 3.88
C PRO A 166 -8.71 12.45 4.85
N LEU A 167 -8.29 11.33 5.44
CA LEU A 167 -8.95 10.73 6.58
C LEU A 167 -8.70 11.60 7.81
N PRO A 168 -9.74 11.91 8.60
CA PRO A 168 -9.59 12.74 9.80
C PRO A 168 -8.89 11.99 10.93
N ASP A 169 -9.14 10.68 11.05
CA ASP A 169 -8.77 9.83 12.18
C ASP A 169 -8.72 8.35 11.78
N LEU A 170 -8.51 7.46 12.77
CA LEU A 170 -8.65 6.01 12.63
C LEU A 170 -9.77 5.46 13.54
N THR A 171 -10.92 6.13 13.54
CA THR A 171 -12.18 5.58 14.08
C THR A 171 -12.61 4.32 13.31
N LEU A 172 -13.62 3.59 13.80
CA LEU A 172 -14.15 2.42 13.09
C LEU A 172 -14.61 2.78 11.66
N ALA A 173 -15.26 3.93 11.47
CA ALA A 173 -15.74 4.38 10.17
C ALA A 173 -14.58 4.67 9.19
N SER A 174 -13.53 5.37 9.65
CA SER A 174 -12.34 5.64 8.84
C SER A 174 -11.57 4.35 8.47
N GLN A 175 -11.51 3.39 9.39
CA GLN A 175 -10.94 2.06 9.12
C GLN A 175 -11.78 1.29 8.08
N GLU A 176 -13.10 1.28 8.21
CA GLU A 176 -13.98 0.65 7.23
C GLU A 176 -13.86 1.30 5.85
N GLN A 177 -13.74 2.64 5.79
CA GLN A 177 -13.48 3.36 4.54
C GLN A 177 -12.17 2.88 3.89
N LEU A 178 -11.07 2.78 4.64
CA LEU A 178 -9.79 2.27 4.13
C LEU A 178 -9.89 0.84 3.60
N GLU A 179 -10.56 -0.05 4.33
CA GLU A 179 -10.66 -1.47 3.99
C GLU A 179 -11.63 -1.77 2.83
N THR A 180 -12.55 -0.85 2.55
CA THR A 180 -13.62 -1.04 1.56
C THR A 180 -13.53 -0.11 0.36
N ALA A 181 -12.64 0.89 0.37
CA ALA A 181 -12.43 1.85 -0.73
C ALA A 181 -12.26 1.15 -2.10
N TRP A 182 -11.55 0.01 -2.13
CA TRP A 182 -11.35 -0.78 -3.36
C TRP A 182 -12.65 -1.27 -4.00
N ARG A 183 -13.73 -1.42 -3.23
CA ARG A 183 -15.05 -1.84 -3.74
C ARG A 183 -15.69 -0.75 -4.59
N GLY A 184 -15.49 0.52 -4.22
CA GLY A 184 -16.06 1.68 -4.92
C GLY A 184 -15.48 1.88 -6.33
N ILE A 185 -14.27 1.39 -6.57
CA ILE A 185 -13.54 1.59 -7.84
C ILE A 185 -13.46 0.33 -8.70
N GLN A 186 -14.25 -0.71 -8.41
CA GLN A 186 -14.23 -1.94 -9.19
C GLN A 186 -14.61 -1.69 -10.66
N GLY A 187 -13.95 -2.40 -11.57
CA GLY A 187 -14.28 -2.32 -12.99
C GLY A 187 -13.80 -1.06 -13.70
N SER A 188 -12.95 -0.25 -13.09
CA SER A 188 -12.57 1.08 -13.61
C SER A 188 -11.16 1.16 -14.17
N LEU A 189 -10.30 0.16 -13.94
CA LEU A 189 -8.86 0.28 -14.19
C LEU A 189 -8.35 -0.63 -15.31
N GLU A 190 -7.53 -0.08 -16.19
CA GLU A 190 -6.63 -0.85 -17.07
C GLU A 190 -5.24 -1.04 -16.42
N GLY A 191 -4.40 -1.90 -17.00
CA GLY A 191 -3.02 -2.11 -16.53
C GLY A 191 -2.21 -0.83 -16.39
N ARG A 192 -2.50 0.20 -17.23
CA ARG A 192 -1.82 1.51 -17.17
C ARG A 192 -2.01 2.30 -15.88
N HIS A 193 -3.04 1.99 -15.10
CA HIS A 193 -3.36 2.73 -13.90
C HIS A 193 -2.61 2.21 -12.67
N PHE A 194 -1.92 1.06 -12.75
CA PHE A 194 -1.16 0.53 -11.62
C PHE A 194 0.24 1.16 -11.59
N LEU A 195 0.50 2.01 -10.61
CA LEU A 195 1.78 2.71 -10.46
C LEU A 195 2.75 1.89 -9.60
N PHE A 196 2.27 1.49 -8.43
CA PHE A 196 3.06 0.69 -7.51
C PHE A 196 2.22 -0.24 -6.64
N ALA A 197 2.90 -1.22 -6.06
CA ALA A 197 2.36 -2.10 -5.03
C ALA A 197 3.33 -2.12 -3.84
N ILE A 198 2.80 -2.23 -2.63
CA ILE A 198 3.58 -2.30 -1.39
C ILE A 198 3.22 -3.59 -0.67
N ALA A 199 4.24 -4.39 -0.36
CA ALA A 199 4.16 -5.46 0.63
C ALA A 199 4.66 -4.96 1.97
N VAL A 200 3.81 -5.05 2.99
CA VAL A 200 4.04 -4.49 4.33
C VAL A 200 4.37 -5.62 5.30
N LYS A 201 5.49 -5.53 6.03
CA LYS A 201 5.91 -6.59 6.97
C LYS A 201 6.56 -6.01 8.24
N THR A 202 6.02 -6.36 9.41
CA THR A 202 6.62 -5.97 10.71
C THR A 202 7.83 -6.83 11.09
N SER A 203 7.94 -8.03 10.54
CA SER A 203 9.01 -8.97 10.87
C SER A 203 9.53 -9.71 9.65
N THR A 204 10.78 -10.09 9.77
CA THR A 204 11.58 -10.75 8.74
C THR A 204 11.82 -12.19 9.15
N ARG A 205 11.38 -13.11 8.28
CA ARG A 205 11.75 -14.52 8.34
C ARG A 205 12.11 -14.96 6.93
N SER A 206 13.16 -15.78 6.78
CA SER A 206 13.72 -16.14 5.48
C SER A 206 12.71 -16.81 4.54
N ASP A 207 11.74 -17.55 5.08
CA ASP A 207 10.63 -18.18 4.35
C ASP A 207 9.64 -17.15 3.79
N ARG A 208 9.36 -16.08 4.55
CA ARG A 208 8.39 -15.04 4.18
C ARG A 208 8.88 -14.07 3.11
N LEU A 209 10.19 -14.03 2.86
CA LEU A 209 10.78 -13.12 1.86
C LEU A 209 10.40 -13.50 0.43
N TYR A 210 10.25 -14.80 0.16
CA TYR A 210 9.97 -15.30 -1.18
C TYR A 210 8.55 -15.00 -1.65
N GLN A 211 7.60 -14.83 -0.72
CA GLN A 211 6.23 -14.46 -1.07
C GLN A 211 6.23 -13.12 -1.82
N ALA A 212 6.86 -12.08 -1.26
CA ALA A 212 6.94 -10.76 -1.90
C ALA A 212 7.74 -10.79 -3.21
N LEU A 213 8.81 -11.60 -3.28
CA LEU A 213 9.59 -11.75 -4.52
C LEU A 213 8.80 -12.42 -5.65
N PHE A 214 8.08 -13.49 -5.32
CA PHE A 214 7.20 -14.16 -6.27
C PHE A 214 6.09 -13.20 -6.72
N GLU A 215 5.45 -12.55 -5.75
CA GLU A 215 4.40 -11.59 -5.98
C GLU A 215 4.81 -10.45 -6.92
N ALA A 216 5.96 -9.84 -6.66
CA ALA A 216 6.50 -8.77 -7.48
C ALA A 216 6.73 -9.20 -8.94
N ASN A 217 7.26 -10.41 -9.16
CA ASN A 217 7.46 -10.94 -10.51
C ASN A 217 6.15 -11.21 -11.22
N VAL A 218 5.17 -11.80 -10.53
CA VAL A 218 3.83 -12.08 -11.07
C VAL A 218 3.12 -10.79 -11.45
N LEU A 219 3.11 -9.78 -10.56
CA LEU A 219 2.49 -8.48 -10.83
C LEU A 219 3.13 -7.79 -12.02
N LYS A 220 4.47 -7.71 -12.06
CA LYS A 220 5.19 -7.10 -13.19
C LYS A 220 4.93 -7.82 -14.50
N TYR A 221 4.82 -9.15 -14.48
CA TYR A 221 4.48 -9.92 -15.67
C TYR A 221 3.06 -9.66 -16.14
N ILE A 222 2.06 -9.82 -15.26
CA ILE A 222 0.65 -9.72 -15.65
C ILE A 222 0.31 -8.27 -16.00
N LEU A 223 0.66 -7.30 -15.16
CA LEU A 223 0.32 -5.90 -15.42
C LEU A 223 1.11 -5.34 -16.61
N GLY A 224 2.40 -5.65 -16.71
CA GLY A 224 3.27 -5.11 -17.75
C GLY A 224 3.14 -5.79 -19.12
N TYR A 225 3.06 -7.13 -19.16
CA TYR A 225 3.09 -7.89 -20.42
C TYR A 225 1.73 -8.38 -20.86
N VAL A 226 0.90 -8.89 -19.93
CA VAL A 226 -0.44 -9.39 -20.28
C VAL A 226 -1.39 -8.21 -20.51
N LEU A 227 -1.40 -7.24 -19.59
CA LEU A 227 -2.31 -6.09 -19.61
C LEU A 227 -1.68 -4.82 -20.20
N ARG A 228 -0.44 -4.93 -20.71
CA ARG A 228 0.28 -3.87 -21.45
C ARG A 228 0.36 -2.52 -20.71
N GLY A 229 0.40 -2.57 -19.38
CA GLY A 229 0.65 -1.40 -18.53
C GLY A 229 2.13 -0.97 -18.55
N PRO A 230 2.44 0.22 -18.01
CA PRO A 230 3.80 0.61 -17.73
C PRO A 230 4.39 -0.32 -16.65
N ALA A 231 5.70 -0.29 -16.50
CA ALA A 231 6.39 -1.06 -15.47
C ALA A 231 5.94 -0.59 -14.08
N ILE A 232 5.06 -1.37 -13.44
CA ILE A 232 4.68 -1.19 -12.04
C ILE A 232 5.93 -1.34 -11.15
N ARG A 233 6.06 -0.46 -10.15
CA ARG A 233 7.07 -0.61 -9.09
C ARG A 233 6.54 -1.45 -7.93
N PHE A 234 7.34 -2.36 -7.42
CA PHE A 234 7.02 -3.17 -6.26
C PHE A 234 7.93 -2.80 -5.09
N HIS A 235 7.32 -2.37 -3.99
CA HIS A 235 7.98 -1.90 -2.80
C HIS A 235 7.80 -2.92 -1.68
N ALA A 236 8.83 -3.11 -0.87
CA ALA A 236 8.73 -3.89 0.36
C ALA A 236 9.05 -2.97 1.53
N HIS A 237 8.05 -2.67 2.34
CA HIS A 237 8.16 -1.82 3.52
C HIS A 237 8.24 -2.69 4.76
N LEU A 238 9.38 -2.62 5.44
CA LEU A 238 9.66 -3.44 6.61
C LEU A 238 10.01 -2.57 7.81
N GLU A 239 9.51 -2.93 8.99
CA GLU A 239 9.89 -2.24 10.23
C GLU A 239 11.31 -2.59 10.69
N THR A 240 11.84 -3.75 10.28
CA THR A 240 13.19 -4.20 10.61
C THR A 240 13.78 -5.04 9.49
N PHE A 241 15.10 -4.97 9.31
CA PHE A 241 15.85 -5.88 8.44
C PHE A 241 16.62 -6.95 9.23
N ALA A 242 16.44 -7.02 10.55
CA ALA A 242 17.12 -8.00 11.38
C ALA A 242 16.75 -9.45 10.99
N ASN A 243 17.44 -10.45 11.55
CA ASN A 243 17.04 -11.88 11.51
C ASN A 243 17.01 -12.60 10.15
N ALA A 244 17.19 -11.91 9.02
CA ALA A 244 17.34 -12.51 7.69
C ALA A 244 18.17 -11.60 6.77
N ASP A 245 18.80 -12.16 5.75
CA ASP A 245 19.47 -11.38 4.70
C ASP A 245 18.45 -10.77 3.71
N VAL A 246 17.60 -9.87 4.19
CA VAL A 246 16.58 -9.24 3.33
C VAL A 246 17.22 -8.41 2.23
N VAL A 247 18.27 -7.65 2.59
CA VAL A 247 18.98 -6.76 1.67
C VAL A 247 19.61 -7.55 0.53
N GLY A 248 20.24 -8.70 0.82
CA GLY A 248 20.77 -9.59 -0.22
C GLY A 248 19.68 -10.21 -1.08
N ARG A 249 18.59 -10.71 -0.47
CA ARG A 249 17.50 -11.39 -1.19
C ARG A 249 16.70 -10.44 -2.11
N TYR A 250 16.44 -9.21 -1.69
CA TYR A 250 15.70 -8.24 -2.50
C TYR A 250 16.56 -7.48 -3.53
N LYS A 251 17.84 -7.85 -3.66
CA LYS A 251 18.63 -7.54 -4.87
C LYS A 251 18.31 -8.45 -6.06
N ALA A 252 17.45 -9.46 -5.87
CA ALA A 252 17.05 -10.37 -6.95
C ALA A 252 16.51 -9.60 -8.16
N ALA A 253 17.02 -9.94 -9.35
CA ALA A 253 16.54 -9.39 -10.60
C ALA A 253 15.10 -9.85 -10.88
N SER A 254 14.34 -8.99 -11.56
CA SER A 254 13.02 -9.35 -12.07
C SER A 254 13.19 -10.34 -13.22
N MET A 255 12.52 -11.48 -13.12
CA MET A 255 12.54 -12.51 -14.17
C MET A 255 12.05 -11.96 -15.50
N THR A 256 11.06 -11.05 -15.48
CA THR A 256 10.54 -10.42 -16.70
C THR A 256 11.58 -9.50 -17.34
N SER A 257 12.34 -8.75 -16.54
CA SER A 257 13.44 -7.91 -17.06
C SER A 257 14.57 -8.74 -17.68
N LEU A 258 14.89 -9.90 -17.08
CA LEU A 258 15.91 -10.80 -17.63
C LEU A 258 15.48 -11.40 -18.97
N LEU A 259 14.19 -11.74 -19.12
CA LEU A 259 13.63 -12.31 -20.35
C LEU A 259 13.51 -11.29 -21.49
N ALA A 260 13.13 -10.04 -21.16
CA ALA A 260 13.02 -8.99 -22.17
C ALA A 260 14.39 -8.48 -22.68
N GLY A 261 15.45 -8.69 -21.91
CA GLY A 261 16.78 -8.14 -22.20
C GLY A 261 16.89 -6.65 -21.87
N GLY A 262 18.05 -6.04 -22.19
CA GLY A 262 18.35 -4.67 -21.80
C GLY A 262 18.97 -4.56 -20.41
N VAL A 263 18.76 -3.44 -19.72
CA VAL A 263 19.28 -3.20 -18.36
C VAL A 263 18.42 -3.97 -17.35
N PRO A 264 18.96 -4.97 -16.63
CA PRO A 264 18.19 -5.71 -15.64
C PRO A 264 17.67 -4.80 -14.52
N SER A 265 16.43 -5.03 -14.11
CA SER A 265 15.81 -4.34 -12.96
C SER A 265 15.53 -5.32 -11.84
N LYS A 266 15.32 -4.83 -10.62
CA LYS A 266 15.00 -5.68 -9.47
C LYS A 266 13.56 -6.18 -9.53
N ALA A 267 13.29 -7.33 -8.92
CA ALA A 267 11.91 -7.78 -8.68
C ALA A 267 11.20 -6.83 -7.72
N VAL A 268 11.81 -6.58 -6.55
CA VAL A 268 11.43 -5.54 -5.59
C VAL A 268 12.25 -4.29 -5.92
N ASP A 269 11.62 -3.27 -6.46
CA ASP A 269 12.29 -2.03 -6.88
C ASP A 269 12.88 -1.30 -5.68
N GLN A 270 12.09 -1.20 -4.61
CA GLN A 270 12.47 -0.46 -3.41
C GLN A 270 12.27 -1.31 -2.15
N LEU A 271 13.34 -1.51 -1.39
CA LEU A 271 13.30 -2.04 -0.04
C LEU A 271 13.43 -0.87 0.93
N TYR A 272 12.41 -0.63 1.74
CA TYR A 272 12.36 0.53 2.63
C TYR A 272 12.21 0.11 4.10
N LEU A 273 13.00 0.76 4.96
CA LEU A 273 12.92 0.59 6.41
C LEU A 273 11.89 1.58 6.96
N ALA A 274 10.64 1.13 7.07
CA ALA A 274 9.51 1.94 7.46
C ALA A 274 9.43 2.06 9.00
N LEU A 275 10.07 3.08 9.55
CA LEU A 275 10.12 3.31 11.01
C LEU A 275 9.06 4.30 11.50
N ASN A 276 8.66 5.25 10.66
CA ASN A 276 7.75 6.35 10.98
C ASN A 276 6.70 6.50 9.86
N PRO A 277 5.40 6.69 10.18
CA PRO A 277 4.36 6.81 9.16
C PRO A 277 4.54 7.99 8.20
N ARG A 278 4.89 9.18 8.70
CA ARG A 278 5.15 10.39 7.91
C ARG A 278 6.25 10.14 6.89
N ASP A 279 7.40 9.64 7.33
CA ASP A 279 8.56 9.46 6.46
C ASP A 279 8.33 8.37 5.42
N THR A 280 7.62 7.29 5.79
CA THR A 280 7.17 6.27 4.83
C THR A 280 6.26 6.85 3.75
N ALA A 281 5.29 7.67 4.15
CA ALA A 281 4.38 8.30 3.19
C ALA A 281 5.08 9.37 2.34
N GLN A 282 6.01 10.15 2.92
CA GLN A 282 6.83 11.11 2.19
C GLN A 282 7.70 10.43 1.13
N MET A 283 8.29 9.26 1.44
CA MET A 283 9.10 8.51 0.47
C MET A 283 8.29 8.14 -0.77
N ILE A 284 7.06 7.64 -0.61
CA ILE A 284 6.16 7.36 -1.74
C ILE A 284 5.76 8.64 -2.47
N LEU A 285 5.45 9.71 -1.73
CA LEU A 285 5.08 11.00 -2.27
C LEU A 285 6.19 11.59 -3.17
N ASP A 286 7.45 11.47 -2.74
CA ASP A 286 8.63 11.89 -3.49
C ASP A 286 8.84 11.09 -4.80
N GLU A 287 8.30 9.87 -4.88
CA GLU A 287 8.34 9.05 -6.08
C GLU A 287 7.24 9.39 -7.11
N LEU A 288 6.10 9.95 -6.68
CA LEU A 288 4.96 10.21 -7.57
C LEU A 288 5.30 11.01 -8.84
N PRO A 289 6.15 12.05 -8.80
CA PRO A 289 6.55 12.78 -10.01
C PRO A 289 7.27 11.91 -11.06
N THR A 290 7.92 10.82 -10.62
CA THR A 290 8.78 9.97 -11.47
C THR A 290 8.00 8.94 -12.29
N TYR A 291 6.71 8.75 -12.02
CA TYR A 291 5.88 7.88 -12.86
C TYR A 291 5.50 8.61 -14.15
N PRO A 292 5.74 8.01 -15.34
CA PRO A 292 5.35 8.61 -16.61
C PRO A 292 3.83 8.72 -16.69
N LEU A 293 3.34 9.71 -17.46
CA LEU A 293 1.92 9.83 -17.80
C LEU A 293 1.49 8.76 -18.79
#